data_AF-A0A497KZ94-F1
#
_entry.id   AF-A0A497KZ94-F1
#
_cell.length_a   1.000
_cell.length_b   1.000
_cell.length_c   1.000
_cell.angle_alpha   90.00
_cell.angle_beta   90.00
_cell.angle_gamma   90.00
#
_symmetry.space_group_name_H-M   'P 1'
#
loop_
_entity.id
_entity.type
_entity.pdbx_description
1 polymer ?
#
loop_
_entity_poly.entity_id
_entity_poly.type
_entity_poly.pdbx_seq_one_letter_code
_entity_poly.pdbx_strand_id
1 'polypeptide(L)' 'MSKQTFYKYFPDLELDGIVMVSRKIGRAKLYKINLEHPLVEMLREYEARLSLSLEISLLEVHHL' A
#
# COMPACT_ATOMS: atom_id res chain seq x y z
N MET A 1 -11.21 5.19 7.67
CA MET A 1 -11.91 5.41 6.38
C MET A 1 -13.30 4.77 6.45
N SER A 2 -14.36 5.39 5.90
CA SER A 2 -15.71 4.82 5.96
C SER A 2 -15.92 3.73 4.89
N LYS A 3 -16.89 2.82 5.08
CA LYS A 3 -17.26 1.82 4.04
C LYS A 3 -17.67 2.50 2.73
N GLN A 4 -18.41 3.61 2.82
CA GLN A 4 -18.84 4.37 1.64
C GLN A 4 -17.63 4.91 0.86
N THR A 5 -16.66 5.51 1.57
CA THR A 5 -15.43 6.03 0.97
C THR A 5 -14.64 4.91 0.31
N PHE A 6 -14.50 3.76 0.98
CA PHE A 6 -13.80 2.61 0.42
C PHE A 6 -14.43 2.15 -0.90
N TYR A 7 -15.74 1.86 -0.91
CA TYR A 7 -16.42 1.37 -2.11
C TYR A 7 -16.51 2.40 -3.24
N LYS A 8 -16.42 3.69 -2.92
CA LYS A 8 -16.37 4.76 -3.93
C LYS A 8 -15.08 4.70 -4.75
N TYR A 9 -13.93 4.47 -4.12
CA TYR A 9 -12.61 4.59 -4.78
C TYR A 9 -11.94 3.26 -5.10
N PHE A 10 -12.35 2.17 -4.45
CA PHE A 10 -11.75 0.85 -4.68
C PHE A 10 -11.85 0.36 -6.14
N PRO A 11 -12.95 0.59 -6.89
CA PRO A 11 -13.01 0.21 -8.30
C PRO A 11 -11.94 0.87 -9.16
N ASP A 12 -11.58 2.12 -8.87
CA ASP A 12 -10.53 2.83 -9.60
C ASP A 12 -9.16 2.18 -9.35
N LEU A 13 -8.88 1.76 -8.12
CA LEU A 13 -7.65 1.02 -7.79
C LEU A 13 -7.56 -0.34 -8.50
N GLU A 14 -8.70 -1.01 -8.72
CA GLU A 14 -8.77 -2.26 -9.51
C GLU A 14 -8.54 -1.96 -11.01
N LEU A 15 -9.15 -0.88 -11.53
CA LEU A 15 -9.03 -0.45 -12.92
C LEU A 15 -7.61 -0.01 -13.28
N ASP A 16 -6.96 0.73 -12.38
CA ASP A 16 -5.59 1.20 -12.53
C ASP A 16 -4.56 0.07 -12.31
N GLY A 17 -4.99 -1.12 -11.90
CA GLY A 17 -4.10 -2.28 -11.70
C GLY A 17 -3.23 -2.21 -10.45
N ILE A 18 -3.50 -1.27 -9.54
CA ILE A 18 -2.84 -1.13 -8.23
C ILE A 18 -3.23 -2.29 -7.31
N VAL A 19 -4.48 -2.72 -7.38
CA VAL A 19 -4.97 -3.96 -6.77
C VAL A 19 -5.48 -4.92 -7.84
N MET A 20 -5.27 -6.21 -7.60
CA MET A 20 -5.63 -7.26 -8.56
C MET A 20 -6.39 -8.38 -7.85
N VAL A 21 -7.34 -9.01 -8.55
CA VAL A 21 -8.08 -10.16 -8.02
C VAL A 21 -7.12 -11.34 -7.83
N SER A 22 -7.00 -11.82 -6.61
CA SER A 22 -6.18 -12.99 -6.27
C SER A 22 -6.97 -14.29 -6.36
N ARG A 23 -8.24 -14.29 -5.95
CA ARG A 23 -9.16 -15.43 -6.05
C ARG A 23 -10.62 -15.00 -6.06
N LYS A 24 -11.50 -15.86 -6.59
CA LYS A 24 -12.96 -15.71 -6.50
C LYS A 24 -13.53 -16.85 -5.65
N ILE A 25 -14.44 -16.53 -4.73
CA ILE A 25 -15.15 -17.50 -3.87
C ILE A 25 -16.64 -17.21 -3.98
N GLY A 26 -17.37 -18.03 -4.74
CA GLY A 26 -18.76 -17.74 -5.10
C GLY A 26 -18.87 -16.39 -5.80
N ARG A 27 -19.63 -15.45 -5.20
CA ARG A 27 -19.77 -14.07 -5.70
C ARG A 27 -18.71 -13.11 -5.16
N ALA A 28 -17.93 -13.51 -4.16
CA ALA A 28 -16.91 -12.66 -3.57
C ALA A 28 -15.61 -12.69 -4.40
N LYS A 29 -14.98 -11.54 -4.56
CA LYS A 29 -13.62 -11.40 -5.07
C LYS A 29 -12.69 -11.11 -3.89
N LEU A 30 -11.58 -11.82 -3.80
CA LEU A 30 -10.46 -11.40 -2.96
C LEU A 30 -9.42 -10.72 -3.82
N TYR A 31 -8.81 -9.70 -3.23
CA TYR A 31 -7.84 -8.85 -3.88
C TYR A 31 -6.48 -8.99 -3.21
N LYS A 32 -5.42 -8.73 -3.96
CA LYS A 32 -4.07 -8.52 -3.48
C LYS A 32 -3.52 -7.23 -4.07
N ILE A 33 -2.58 -6.61 -3.39
CA ILE A 33 -1.82 -5.49 -3.95
C ILE A 33 -0.95 -6.01 -5.09
N ASN A 34 -0.86 -5.27 -6.18
CA ASN A 34 0.05 -5.57 -7.26
C ASN A 34 1.44 -4.99 -6.93
N LEU A 35 2.34 -5.84 -6.43
CA LEU A 35 3.69 -5.42 -6.04
C LEU A 35 4.57 -5.02 -7.23
N GLU A 36 4.20 -5.38 -8.45
CA GLU A 36 4.89 -5.04 -9.69
C GLU A 36 4.40 -3.71 -10.29
N HIS A 37 3.37 -3.09 -9.71
CA HIS A 37 2.87 -1.81 -10.19
C HIS A 37 3.87 -0.69 -9.82
N PRO A 38 4.28 0.20 -10.76
CA PRO A 38 5.31 1.20 -10.51
C PRO A 38 5.04 2.11 -9.30
N LEU A 39 3.79 2.53 -9.11
CA LEU A 39 3.40 3.33 -7.94
C LEU A 39 3.58 2.57 -6.62
N VAL A 40 3.27 1.27 -6.60
CA VAL A 40 3.37 0.44 -5.40
C VAL A 40 4.85 0.22 -5.05
N GLU A 41 5.68 -0.06 -6.05
CA GLU A 41 7.13 -0.18 -5.89
C GLU A 41 7.74 1.12 -5.32
N MET A 42 7.44 2.26 -5.95
CA MET A 42 7.90 3.57 -5.51
C MET A 42 7.48 3.88 -4.06
N LEU A 43 6.24 3.58 -3.68
CA LEU A 43 5.76 3.79 -2.31
C LEU A 43 6.49 2.91 -1.30
N ARG A 44 6.78 1.65 -1.64
CA ARG A 44 7.52 0.74 -0.75
C ARG A 44 8.97 1.16 -0.58
N GLU A 45 9.63 1.60 -1.66
CA GLU A 45 10.97 2.17 -1.55
C GLU A 45 10.99 3.41 -0.66
N TYR A 46 10.00 4.30 -0.85
CA TYR A 46 9.89 5.51 -0.06
C TYR A 46 9.64 5.20 1.42
N GLU A 47 8.73 4.27 1.72
CA GLU A 47 8.48 3.77 3.08
C GLU A 47 9.75 3.21 3.73
N ALA A 48 10.53 2.40 3.00
CA ALA A 48 11.79 1.84 3.49
C ALA A 48 12.82 2.92 3.81
N ARG A 49 12.98 3.91 2.92
CA ARG A 49 13.89 5.05 3.15
C ARG A 49 13.46 5.89 4.35
N LEU A 50 12.17 6.18 4.48
CA LEU A 50 11.65 6.92 5.64
C LEU A 50 11.87 6.17 6.94
N SER A 51 11.64 4.86 6.96
CA SER A 51 11.83 4.03 8.15
C SER A 51 13.29 4.07 8.61
N LEU A 52 14.24 3.93 7.67
CA LEU A 52 15.67 4.05 7.95
C LEU A 52 16.04 5.45 8.47
N SER A 53 15.56 6.52 7.83
CA SER A 53 15.83 7.88 8.27
C SER A 53 15.29 8.16 9.67
N LEU A 54 14.09 7.67 9.99
CA LEU A 54 13.51 7.80 11.32
C LEU A 54 14.34 7.06 12.37
N GLU A 55 14.81 5.86 12.07
CA GLU A 55 15.69 5.10 12.95
C GLU A 55 17.00 5.84 13.24
N ILE A 56 17.64 6.39 12.20
CA ILE A 56 18.85 7.22 12.34
C ILE A 56 18.57 8.44 13.20
N SER A 57 17.49 9.18 12.94
CA SER A 57 17.13 10.36 13.74
C SER A 57 16.84 10.03 15.20
N LEU A 58 16.21 8.88 15.49
CA LEU A 58 15.97 8.43 16.87
C LEU A 58 17.29 8.08 17.59
N LEU A 59 18.24 7.44 16.89
CA LEU A 59 19.56 7.15 17.44
C LEU A 59 20.32 8.44 17.80
N GLU A 60 20.27 9.47 16.95
CA GLU A 60 20.90 10.77 17.23
C GLU A 60 20.35 11.45 18.49
N VAL A 61 19.03 11.35 18.74
CA VAL A 61 18.41 11.92 19.96
C VAL A 61 18.80 11.18 21.23
N HIS A 62 19.01 9.86 21.17
CA HIS A 62 19.35 9.04 22.34
C HIS A 62 20.84 9.08 22.72
N HIS A 63 21.70 9.64 21.87
CA HIS A 63 23.13 9.83 22.14
C HIS A 63 23.49 11.26 22.62
N LEU A 64 22.48 12.12 22.85
CA LEU A 64 22.59 13.45 23.47
C LEU A 64 22.07 13.42 24.92
#